data_AF-A0A9E6VZ57-F1
#
_entry.id   AF-A0A9E6VZ57-F1
#
_cell.length_a   1.000
_cell.length_b   1.000
_cell.length_c   1.000
_cell.angle_alpha   90.00
_cell.angle_beta   90.00
_cell.angle_gamma   90.00
#
_symmetry.space_group_name_H-M   'P 1'
#
loop_
_entity.id
_entity.type
_entity.pdbx_description
1 polymer ?
#
loop_
_entity_poly.entity_id
_entity_poly.type
_entity_poly.pdbx_seq_one_letter_code
_entity_poly.pdbx_strand_id
1 'polypeptide(L)' 'MSEESAVLHFSTDGIATITLNRPEVHNAFDEELIERLADMFVDVGHQDGVRAVVVAAAGKSYCA' A
#
# COMPACT_ATOMS: atom_id res chain seq x y z
N MET A 1 4.46 -14.01 13.31
CA MET A 1 3.31 -13.26 12.77
C MET A 1 3.90 -12.44 11.65
N SER A 2 3.61 -12.76 10.40
CA SER A 2 4.22 -12.09 9.25
C SER A 2 3.79 -10.63 9.28
N GLU A 3 4.74 -9.71 9.46
CA GLU A 3 4.47 -8.29 9.29
C GLU A 3 4.14 -8.04 7.82
N GLU A 4 3.02 -7.38 7.58
CA GLU A 4 2.46 -7.21 6.25
C GLU A 4 3.28 -6.15 5.49
N SER A 5 3.81 -6.49 4.31
CA SER A 5 4.74 -5.64 3.54
C SER A 5 4.10 -4.36 2.99
N ALA A 6 2.77 -4.35 2.85
CA ALA A 6 1.97 -3.17 2.59
C ALA A 6 0.57 -3.31 3.22
N VAL A 7 0.00 -2.20 3.68
CA VAL A 7 -1.31 -2.13 4.37
C VAL A 7 -2.27 -1.23 3.60
N LEU A 8 -3.52 -1.65 3.43
CA LEU A 8 -4.57 -0.90 2.73
C LEU A 8 -5.62 -0.38 3.72
N HIS A 9 -5.92 0.92 3.66
CA HIS A 9 -6.95 1.57 4.46
C HIS A 9 -7.94 2.34 3.56
N PHE A 10 -9.24 2.28 3.89
CA PHE A 10 -10.28 3.04 3.22
C PHE A 10 -10.87 4.10 4.16
N SER A 11 -10.99 5.32 3.64
CA SER A 11 -11.66 6.42 4.34
C SER A 11 -13.09 6.64 3.83
N THR A 12 -13.93 7.27 4.65
CA THR A 12 -15.30 7.66 4.28
C THR A 12 -15.35 8.72 3.18
N ASP A 13 -14.25 9.43 2.93
CA ASP A 13 -14.14 10.45 1.87
C ASP A 13 -13.81 9.82 0.50
N GLY A 14 -13.81 8.49 0.39
CA GLY A 14 -13.48 7.78 -0.84
C GLY A 14 -11.99 7.81 -1.17
N ILE A 15 -11.11 7.94 -0.18
CA ILE A 15 -9.66 7.83 -0.37
C ILE A 15 -9.22 6.45 0.12
N ALA A 16 -8.59 5.68 -0.77
CA ALA A 16 -7.87 4.45 -0.44
C ALA A 16 -6.39 4.79 -0.21
N THR A 17 -5.82 4.37 0.91
CA THR A 17 -4.40 4.59 1.24
C THR A 17 -3.68 3.25 1.33
N ILE A 18 -2.70 3.04 0.45
CA ILE A 18 -1.77 1.90 0.49
C ILE A 18 -0.50 2.39 1.17
N THR A 19 -0.11 1.79 2.30
CA THR A 19 1.09 2.16 3.05
C THR A 19 2.14 1.06 2.90
N LEU A 20 3.28 1.37 2.28
CA LEU A 20 4.46 0.51 2.28
C LEU A 20 4.95 0.35 3.72
N ASN A 21 5.14 -0.89 4.17
CA ASN A 21 5.36 -1.19 5.59
C ASN A 21 6.57 -2.11 5.78
N ARG A 22 7.68 -1.74 5.15
CA ARG A 22 9.00 -2.38 5.31
C ARG A 22 10.11 -1.36 5.57
N PRO A 23 9.97 -0.51 6.60
CA PRO A 23 10.89 0.60 6.85
C PRO A 23 12.34 0.15 7.10
N GLU A 24 12.56 -1.07 7.59
CA GLU A 24 13.86 -1.68 7.89
C GLU A 24 14.72 -1.91 6.64
N VAL A 25 14.10 -2.10 5.48
CA VAL A 25 14.75 -2.18 4.17
C VAL A 25 14.39 -0.97 3.29
N HIS A 26 14.04 0.15 3.92
CA HIS A 26 13.66 1.39 3.24
C HIS A 26 12.53 1.20 2.21
N ASN A 27 11.59 0.28 2.47
CA ASN A 27 10.49 -0.06 1.57
C ASN A 27 10.94 -0.44 0.15
N ALA A 28 12.11 -1.09 0.03
CA ALA A 28 12.62 -1.57 -1.25
C ALA A 28 11.62 -2.49 -1.96
N PHE A 29 11.45 -2.29 -3.26
CA PHE A 29 10.58 -3.10 -4.11
C PHE A 29 11.27 -4.43 -4.43
N ASP A 30 10.72 -5.52 -3.91
CA ASP A 30 11.01 -6.89 -4.35
C ASP A 30 9.76 -7.51 -4.99
N GLU A 31 9.91 -8.74 -5.48
CA GLU A 31 8.87 -9.49 -6.17
C GLU A 31 7.59 -9.60 -5.33
N GLU A 32 7.73 -9.93 -4.04
CA GLU A 32 6.59 -10.05 -3.11
C GLU A 32 5.85 -8.72 -2.94
N LEU A 33 6.56 -7.61 -2.73
CA LEU A 33 5.92 -6.30 -2.57
C LEU A 33 5.23 -5.86 -3.87
N ILE A 34 5.84 -6.13 -5.03
CA ILE A 34 5.26 -5.78 -6.33
C ILE A 34 3.96 -6.55 -6.57
N GLU A 35 3.95 -7.87 -6.36
CA GLU A 35 2.76 -8.70 -6.50
C GLU A 35 1.65 -8.22 -5.55
N ARG A 36 2.01 -7.97 -4.29
CA ARG A 36 1.07 -7.49 -3.28
C ARG A 36 0.46 -6.12 -3.63
N LEU A 37 1.28 -5.19 -4.13
CA LEU A 37 0.78 -3.90 -4.58
C LEU A 37 -0.18 -4.05 -5.76
N ALA A 38 0.14 -4.93 -6.72
CA ALA A 38 -0.74 -5.21 -7.85
C ALA A 38 -2.11 -5.72 -7.39
N ASP A 39 -2.14 -6.68 -6.47
CA ASP A 39 -3.38 -7.20 -5.87
C ASP A 39 -4.17 -6.09 -5.16
N MET A 40 -3.50 -5.26 -4.37
CA MET A 40 -4.15 -4.12 -3.70
C MET A 40 -4.76 -3.11 -4.69
N PHE A 41 -4.08 -2.82 -5.79
CA PHE A 41 -4.64 -1.92 -6.81
C PHE A 41 -5.85 -2.53 -7.51
N VAL A 42 -5.85 -3.85 -7.76
CA VAL A 42 -7.02 -4.57 -8.29
C VAL A 42 -8.18 -4.50 -7.31
N ASP A 43 -7.93 -4.76 -6.03
CA ASP A 43 -8.95 -4.69 -4.97
C ASP A 43 -9.57 -3.29 -4.88
N VAL A 44 -8.74 -2.26 -4.88
CA VAL A 44 -9.18 -0.87 -4.87
C VAL A 44 -9.99 -0.53 -6.13
N GLY A 45 -9.59 -1.04 -7.29
CA GLY A 45 -10.32 -0.85 -8.55
C GLY A 45 -11.74 -1.44 -8.56
N HIS A 46 -12.02 -2.41 -7.69
CA HIS A 46 -13.35 -3.00 -7.51
C HIS A 46 -14.19 -2.33 -6.41
N GLN A 47 -13.65 -1.36 -5.66
CA GLN A 47 -14.39 -0.68 -4.60
C GLN A 47 -15.15 0.54 -5.14
N ASP A 48 -16.48 0.39 -5.22
CA ASP A 48 -17.37 1.50 -5.52
C ASP A 48 -17.20 2.63 -4.49
N GLY A 49 -17.05 3.86 -4.96
CA GLY A 49 -16.90 5.04 -4.10
C GLY A 49 -15.45 5.43 -3.78
N VAL A 50 -14.45 4.64 -4.18
CA VAL A 50 -13.07 5.13 -4.20
C VAL A 50 -12.91 6.17 -5.31
N ARG A 51 -12.41 7.35 -4.94
CA ARG A 51 -12.19 8.52 -5.80
C ARG A 51 -10.72 8.84 -6.00
N ALA A 52 -9.88 8.45 -5.04
CA ALA A 52 -8.45 8.67 -5.08
C ALA A 52 -7.70 7.56 -4.36
N VAL A 53 -6.47 7.27 -4.83
CA VAL A 53 -5.55 6.36 -4.17
C VAL A 53 -4.31 7.12 -3.75
N VAL A 54 -3.93 7.00 -2.48
CA VAL A 54 -2.70 7.54 -1.91
C VAL A 54 -1.75 6.37 -1.66
N VAL A 55 -0.53 6.46 -2.18
CA VAL A 55 0.54 5.55 -1.79
C VAL A 55 1.42 6.28 -0.78
N ALA A 56 1.50 5.74 0.42
CA ALA A 56 2.25 6.25 1.54
C ALA A 56 3.34 5.24 1.94
N ALA A 57 4.26 5.66 2.79
CA ALA A 57 5.33 4.81 3.30
C ALA A 57 5.48 4.99 4.79
N ALA A 58 5.64 3.87 5.50
CA ALA A 58 6.04 3.86 6.90
C ALA A 58 7.55 4.15 7.01
N GLY A 59 7.93 4.83 8.09
CA GLY A 59 9.33 5.16 8.37
C GLY A 59 9.81 6.44 7.69
N LYS A 60 11.13 6.56 7.54
CA LYS A 60 11.80 7.80 7.08
C LYS A 60 11.94 7.91 5.57
N SER A 61 11.88 6.79 4.86
CA SER A 61 12.10 6.70 3.42
C SER A 61 10.81 6.28 2.73
N TYR A 62 10.51 6.87 1.56
CA TYR A 62 9.41 6.38 0.74
C TYR A 62 9.74 5.02 0.12
N CYS A 63 10.81 4.97 -0.67
CA CYS A 63 11.46 3.78 -1.19
C CYS A 63 12.97 4.08 -1.30
N ALA A 64 13.82 3.06 -1.08
CA ALA A 64 15.28 3.12 -1.27
C ALA A 64 15.67 3.25 -2.75
#